data_AF-A0A5N5TD03-F1
#
_entry.id   AF-A0A5N5TD03-F1
#
_cell.length_a   1.000
_cell.length_b   1.000
_cell.length_c   1.000
_cell.angle_alpha   90.00
_cell.angle_beta   90.00
_cell.angle_gamma   90.00
#
_symmetry.space_group_name_H-M   'P 1'
#
loop_
_entity.id
_entity.type
_entity.pdbx_description
1 polymer ?
#
loop_
_entity_poly.entity_id
_entity_poly.type
_entity_poly.pdbx_seq_one_letter_code
_entity_poly.pdbx_strand_id
1 'polypeptide(L)'
;MNPEKARAIIKYIKTNAPDNDKVNKGLKEIKIKLTQDNQNVHIFRQQGLTSLIANLFTKDDERVIMWVLSILTSCLLHREFQEEVHNSTIIPAVVNVFKNTDNASIRHRACRVIGQQCTYDLSVSQFHHLNVLSGVLAFLKDAKEDEEKKTAIITLRFLANNSHHSEHILKEDGLSYVCIYGLTSSNENLCWESIKTIYYLSKYPSTLFISQVLKGTKNLQLLGKFYEKGKQDSHFVLHTFLNIFWSHCSSSSTRQYTGNCIMLDYLTMASFPFMIICELQSK
;
A
#
# COMPACT_ATOMS: atom_id res chain seq x y z
N MET A 1 -17.53 22.59 11.66
CA MET A 1 -17.31 23.99 11.19
C MET A 1 -18.55 24.50 10.45
N ASN A 2 -18.80 25.81 10.30
CA ASN A 2 -19.90 26.31 9.45
C ASN A 2 -19.53 26.18 7.94
N PRO A 3 -20.42 25.65 7.06
CA PRO A 3 -20.26 25.63 5.61
C PRO A 3 -19.85 26.97 4.95
N GLU A 4 -20.35 28.10 5.44
CA GLU A 4 -19.99 29.42 4.90
C GLU A 4 -18.51 29.73 5.07
N LYS A 5 -17.93 29.32 6.20
CA LYS A 5 -16.49 29.47 6.46
C LYS A 5 -15.67 28.59 5.52
N ALA A 6 -16.10 27.34 5.29
CA ALA A 6 -15.45 26.46 4.32
C ALA A 6 -15.48 27.06 2.90
N ARG A 7 -16.64 27.60 2.49
CA ARG A 7 -16.82 28.27 1.20
C ARG A 7 -15.92 29.50 1.08
N ALA A 8 -15.80 30.30 2.14
CA ALA A 8 -14.94 31.48 2.15
C ALA A 8 -13.46 31.10 1.95
N ILE A 9 -12.98 30.04 2.60
CA ILE A 9 -11.61 29.54 2.43
C ILE A 9 -11.37 29.06 0.99
N ILE A 10 -12.28 28.26 0.43
CA ILE A 10 -12.17 27.80 -0.97
C ILE A 10 -12.18 28.99 -1.93
N LYS A 11 -13.07 29.96 -1.73
CA LYS A 11 -13.14 31.17 -2.55
C LYS A 11 -11.86 32.00 -2.44
N TYR A 12 -11.29 32.12 -1.24
CA TYR A 12 -10.03 32.82 -1.00
C TYR A 12 -8.89 32.20 -1.83
N ILE A 13 -8.76 30.87 -1.83
CA ILE A 13 -7.73 30.17 -2.61
C ILE A 13 -7.96 30.38 -4.11
N LYS A 14 -9.20 30.23 -4.59
CA LYS A 14 -9.54 30.43 -6.01
C LYS A 14 -9.25 31.85 -6.49
N THR A 15 -9.59 32.85 -5.68
CA THR A 15 -9.39 34.27 -6.03
C THR A 15 -7.92 34.65 -6.04
N ASN A 16 -7.12 34.06 -5.15
CA ASN A 16 -5.68 34.31 -5.07
C ASN A 16 -4.87 33.24 -5.81
N ALA A 17 -5.46 32.54 -6.78
CA ALA A 17 -4.80 31.46 -7.50
C ALA A 17 -3.43 31.84 -8.10
N PRO A 18 -3.17 33.07 -8.60
CA PRO A 18 -1.84 33.45 -9.08
C PRO A 18 -0.75 33.55 -7.99
N ASP A 19 -1.12 33.70 -6.72
CA ASP A 19 -0.22 33.95 -5.59
C ASP A 19 -0.04 32.67 -4.75
N ASN A 20 1.08 31.98 -4.94
CA ASN A 20 1.33 30.69 -4.29
C ASN A 20 1.41 30.81 -2.76
N ASP A 21 1.87 31.93 -2.19
CA ASP A 21 1.96 32.08 -0.74
C ASP A 21 0.57 32.18 -0.11
N LYS A 22 -0.34 32.92 -0.76
CA LYS A 22 -1.75 32.97 -0.33
C LYS A 22 -2.47 31.64 -0.52
N VAL A 23 -2.24 30.95 -1.64
CA VAL A 23 -2.76 29.59 -1.87
C VAL A 23 -2.28 28.65 -0.77
N ASN A 24 -0.97 28.63 -0.48
CA ASN A 24 -0.39 27.81 0.57
C ASN A 24 -0.98 28.13 1.96
N LYS A 25 -1.20 29.41 2.28
CA LYS A 25 -1.87 29.83 3.52
C LYS A 25 -3.28 29.25 3.62
N GLY A 26 -4.06 29.34 2.55
CA GLY A 26 -5.42 28.78 2.51
C GLY A 26 -5.43 27.26 2.63
N LEU A 27 -4.53 26.56 1.93
CA LEU A 27 -4.43 25.09 2.01
C LEU A 27 -4.01 24.62 3.40
N LYS A 28 -3.08 25.33 4.05
CA LYS A 28 -2.71 25.06 5.45
C LYS A 28 -3.91 25.21 6.38
N GLU A 29 -4.74 26.24 6.18
CA GLU A 29 -5.97 26.41 6.95
C GLU A 29 -6.96 25.26 6.73
N ILE A 30 -7.18 24.83 5.48
CA ILE A 30 -7.99 23.64 5.17
C ILE A 30 -7.46 22.43 5.94
N LYS A 31 -6.15 22.15 5.84
CA LYS A 31 -5.55 20.97 6.49
C LYS A 31 -5.75 20.98 8.00
N ILE A 32 -5.55 22.12 8.66
CA ILE A 32 -5.79 22.26 10.11
C ILE A 32 -7.25 21.94 10.44
N LYS A 33 -8.20 22.45 9.64
CA LYS A 33 -9.63 22.20 9.87
C LYS A 33 -9.99 20.73 9.67
N LEU A 34 -9.41 20.06 8.69
CA LEU A 34 -9.63 18.63 8.46
C LEU A 34 -9.13 17.77 9.63
N THR A 35 -8.03 18.15 10.29
CA THR A 35 -7.50 17.42 11.45
C THR A 35 -8.29 17.63 12.74
N GLN A 36 -9.11 18.69 12.82
CA GLN A 36 -9.86 19.02 14.02
C GLN A 36 -11.16 18.23 14.16
N ASP A 37 -11.82 17.94 13.03
CA ASP A 37 -13.12 17.27 13.01
C ASP A 37 -13.34 16.62 11.64
N ASN A 38 -13.58 15.30 11.66
CA ASN A 38 -13.80 14.49 10.46
C ASN A 38 -15.02 14.95 9.64
N GLN A 39 -16.03 15.57 10.27
CA GLN A 39 -17.18 16.13 9.55
C GLN A 39 -16.79 17.29 8.63
N ASN A 40 -15.66 17.96 8.90
CA ASN A 40 -15.18 19.03 8.03
C ASN A 40 -14.81 18.52 6.63
N VAL A 41 -14.45 17.24 6.47
CA VAL A 41 -14.21 16.64 5.14
C VAL A 41 -15.48 16.76 4.29
N HIS A 42 -16.63 16.33 4.82
CA HIS A 42 -17.90 16.39 4.09
C HIS A 42 -18.32 17.84 3.79
N ILE A 43 -18.09 18.76 4.74
CA ILE A 43 -18.41 20.18 4.54
C ILE A 43 -17.56 20.77 3.41
N PHE A 44 -16.24 20.58 3.42
CA PHE A 44 -15.38 21.09 2.34
C PHE A 44 -15.66 20.42 1.00
N ARG A 45 -15.96 19.11 0.99
CA ARG A 45 -16.38 18.37 -0.20
C ARG A 45 -17.59 19.03 -0.86
N GLN A 46 -18.65 19.28 -0.10
CA GLN A 46 -19.85 19.98 -0.57
C GLN A 46 -19.59 21.41 -1.05
N GLN A 47 -18.53 22.07 -0.58
CA GLN A 47 -18.11 23.39 -1.06
C GLN A 47 -17.15 23.35 -2.26
N GLY A 48 -16.90 22.16 -2.85
CA GLY A 48 -16.11 21.99 -4.06
C GLY A 48 -14.61 21.84 -3.82
N LEU A 49 -14.20 21.18 -2.72
CA LEU A 49 -12.79 20.88 -2.47
C LEU A 49 -12.16 20.02 -3.57
N THR A 50 -12.87 19.01 -4.08
CA THR A 50 -12.36 18.10 -5.12
C THR A 50 -12.00 18.87 -6.40
N SER A 51 -12.88 19.77 -6.86
CA SER A 51 -12.59 20.60 -8.05
C SER A 51 -11.45 21.58 -7.82
N LEU A 52 -11.34 22.14 -6.60
CA LEU A 52 -10.20 22.97 -6.23
C LEU A 52 -8.88 22.18 -6.32
N ILE A 53 -8.85 20.96 -5.75
CA ILE A 53 -7.66 20.10 -5.77
C ILE A 53 -7.26 19.74 -7.20
N ALA A 54 -8.21 19.33 -8.03
CA ALA A 54 -7.94 19.00 -9.44
C ALA A 54 -7.24 20.16 -10.17
N ASN A 55 -7.71 21.39 -9.95
CA ASN A 55 -7.10 22.57 -10.55
C ASN A 55 -5.71 22.87 -9.98
N LEU A 56 -5.48 22.67 -8.68
CA LEU A 56 -4.20 23.00 -8.05
C LEU A 56 -3.05 22.08 -8.48
N PHE A 57 -3.33 20.88 -9.00
CA PHE A 57 -2.29 20.03 -9.61
C PHE A 57 -1.66 20.61 -10.87
N THR A 58 -2.28 21.61 -11.50
CA THR A 58 -1.70 22.33 -12.65
C THR A 58 -0.61 23.33 -12.25
N LYS A 59 -0.33 23.49 -10.95
CA LYS A 59 0.69 24.40 -10.45
C LYS A 59 2.02 23.68 -10.26
N ASP A 60 3.10 24.36 -10.65
CA ASP A 60 4.47 23.85 -10.49
C ASP A 60 5.11 24.21 -9.13
N ASP A 61 4.30 24.67 -8.16
CA ASP A 61 4.80 25.00 -6.82
C ASP A 61 4.80 23.77 -5.91
N GLU A 62 5.99 23.31 -5.53
CA GLU A 62 6.16 22.14 -4.68
C GLU A 62 5.42 22.24 -3.33
N ARG A 63 5.33 23.42 -2.73
CA ARG A 63 4.63 23.60 -1.45
C ARG A 63 3.12 23.42 -1.64
N VAL A 64 2.57 23.94 -2.74
CA VAL A 64 1.16 23.72 -3.11
C VAL A 64 0.90 22.23 -3.30
N ILE A 65 1.73 21.53 -4.09
CA ILE A 65 1.58 20.09 -4.34
C ILE A 65 1.67 19.29 -3.03
N MET A 66 2.64 19.59 -2.16
CA MET A 66 2.75 18.94 -0.84
C MET A 66 1.48 19.09 -0.01
N TRP A 67 0.90 20.30 0.04
CA TRP A 67 -0.35 20.52 0.77
C TRP A 67 -1.53 19.80 0.14
N VAL A 68 -1.64 19.82 -1.19
CA VAL A 68 -2.70 19.13 -1.91
C VAL A 68 -2.67 17.63 -1.62
N LEU A 69 -1.50 16.99 -1.74
CA LEU A 69 -1.34 15.56 -1.40
C LEU A 69 -1.66 15.29 0.09
N SER A 70 -1.24 16.19 0.99
CA SER A 70 -1.52 16.05 2.42
C SER A 70 -3.01 16.22 2.76
N ILE A 71 -3.74 17.04 2.02
CA ILE A 71 -5.20 17.19 2.16
C ILE A 71 -5.89 15.95 1.62
N LEU A 72 -5.49 15.46 0.43
CA LEU A 72 -6.03 14.25 -0.16
C LEU A 72 -5.92 13.05 0.78
N THR A 73 -4.76 12.80 1.38
CA THR A 73 -4.61 11.69 2.35
C THR A 73 -5.55 11.79 3.56
N SER A 74 -6.00 12.97 3.95
CA SER A 74 -7.07 13.09 4.98
C SER A 74 -8.45 12.79 4.39
N CYS A 75 -8.75 13.34 3.22
CA CYS A 75 -10.07 13.19 2.60
C CYS A 75 -10.34 11.76 2.13
N LEU A 76 -9.33 11.05 1.64
CA LEU A 76 -9.43 9.68 1.15
C LEU A 76 -9.67 8.62 2.24
N LEU A 77 -9.86 9.02 3.50
CA LEU A 77 -10.39 8.15 4.54
C LEU A 77 -11.92 7.97 4.41
N HIS A 78 -12.57 8.78 3.57
CA HIS A 78 -14.01 8.81 3.39
C HIS A 78 -14.37 8.30 1.99
N ARG A 79 -15.22 7.26 1.92
CA ARG A 79 -15.60 6.58 0.68
C ARG A 79 -16.18 7.51 -0.38
N GLU A 80 -17.03 8.45 0.02
CA GLU A 80 -17.64 9.42 -0.90
C GLU A 80 -16.59 10.30 -1.60
N PHE A 81 -15.48 10.62 -0.91
CA PHE A 81 -14.39 11.39 -1.50
C PHE A 81 -13.54 10.53 -2.44
N GLN A 82 -13.35 9.25 -2.12
CA GLN A 82 -12.66 8.31 -3.01
C GLN A 82 -13.41 8.15 -4.34
N GLU A 83 -14.74 8.09 -4.29
CA GLU A 83 -15.60 8.02 -5.47
C GLU A 83 -15.51 9.30 -6.32
N GLU A 84 -15.55 10.49 -5.72
CA GLU A 84 -15.35 11.75 -6.45
C GLU A 84 -13.95 11.82 -7.10
N VAL A 85 -12.91 11.38 -6.38
CA VAL A 85 -11.54 11.33 -6.91
C VAL A 85 -11.44 10.37 -8.10
N HIS A 86 -12.09 9.20 -8.02
CA HIS A 86 -12.15 8.21 -9.10
C HIS A 86 -12.76 8.77 -10.39
N ASN A 87 -13.80 9.61 -10.24
CA ASN A 87 -14.52 10.24 -11.35
C ASN A 87 -13.90 11.58 -11.81
N SER A 88 -12.69 11.91 -11.34
CA SER A 88 -12.01 13.18 -11.63
C SER A 88 -10.66 12.99 -12.31
N THR A 89 -9.99 14.10 -12.65
CA THR A 89 -8.63 14.09 -13.21
C THR A 89 -7.52 13.96 -12.14
N ILE A 90 -7.87 13.78 -10.86
CA ILE A 90 -6.91 13.74 -9.75
C ILE A 90 -6.02 12.50 -9.82
N ILE A 91 -6.54 11.32 -10.17
CA ILE A 91 -5.74 10.08 -10.23
C ILE A 91 -4.58 10.22 -11.24
N PRO A 92 -4.82 10.57 -12.52
CA PRO A 92 -3.72 10.83 -13.45
C PRO A 92 -2.73 11.89 -12.97
N ALA A 93 -3.21 12.96 -12.34
CA ALA A 93 -2.36 14.04 -11.82
C ALA A 93 -1.43 13.54 -10.69
N VAL A 94 -1.95 12.76 -9.74
CA VAL A 94 -1.16 12.17 -8.65
C VAL A 94 -0.10 11.21 -9.20
N VAL A 95 -0.46 10.39 -10.20
CA VAL A 95 0.51 9.48 -10.84
C VAL A 95 1.61 10.25 -11.57
N ASN A 96 1.25 11.34 -12.26
CA ASN A 96 2.23 12.21 -12.92
C ASN A 96 3.21 12.82 -11.90
N VAL A 97 2.72 13.35 -10.79
CA VAL A 97 3.56 13.86 -9.70
C VAL A 97 4.46 12.76 -9.14
N PHE A 98 3.91 11.58 -8.86
CA PHE A 98 4.66 10.45 -8.30
C PHE A 98 5.83 10.02 -9.20
N LYS A 99 5.61 9.96 -10.52
CA LYS A 99 6.61 9.49 -11.48
C LYS A 99 7.70 10.53 -11.79
N ASN A 100 7.36 11.82 -11.76
CA ASN A 100 8.22 12.87 -12.31
C ASN A 100 8.87 13.77 -11.25
N THR A 101 8.51 13.66 -9.96
CA THR A 101 9.12 14.48 -8.91
C THR A 101 10.43 13.90 -8.42
N ASP A 102 11.49 14.70 -8.34
CA ASP A 102 12.75 14.33 -7.67
C ASP A 102 12.71 14.55 -6.15
N ASN A 103 11.69 15.24 -5.65
CA ASN A 103 11.51 15.50 -4.24
C ASN A 103 10.94 14.26 -3.54
N ALA A 104 11.78 13.56 -2.77
CA ALA A 104 11.40 12.34 -2.03
C ALA A 104 10.17 12.55 -1.13
N SER A 105 10.04 13.72 -0.50
CA SER A 105 8.91 14.07 0.37
C SER A 105 7.58 14.17 -0.40
N ILE A 106 7.62 14.68 -1.64
CA ILE A 106 6.46 14.70 -2.54
C ILE A 106 6.17 13.29 -3.04
N ARG A 107 7.19 12.56 -3.49
CA ARG A 107 7.06 11.19 -4.00
C ARG A 107 6.43 10.26 -2.96
N HIS A 108 6.88 10.32 -1.71
CA HIS A 108 6.33 9.57 -0.58
C HIS A 108 4.85 9.88 -0.34
N ARG A 109 4.47 11.17 -0.32
CA ARG A 109 3.07 11.58 -0.16
C ARG A 109 2.19 11.15 -1.33
N ALA A 110 2.68 11.24 -2.56
CA ALA A 110 1.97 10.78 -3.74
C ALA A 110 1.74 9.27 -3.68
N CYS A 111 2.77 8.48 -3.32
CA CYS A 111 2.63 7.04 -3.08
C CYS A 111 1.57 6.73 -2.00
N ARG A 112 1.53 7.51 -0.92
CA ARG A 112 0.50 7.36 0.12
C ARG A 112 -0.91 7.65 -0.40
N VAL A 113 -1.09 8.69 -1.20
CA VAL A 113 -2.38 9.01 -1.85
C VAL A 113 -2.81 7.84 -2.76
N ILE A 114 -1.90 7.29 -3.56
CA ILE A 114 -2.15 6.12 -4.41
C ILE A 114 -2.63 4.95 -3.56
N GLY A 115 -1.85 4.54 -2.56
CA GLY A 115 -2.22 3.41 -1.70
C GLY A 115 -3.57 3.61 -1.02
N GLN A 116 -3.86 4.82 -0.55
CA GLN A 116 -5.13 5.11 0.11
C GLN A 116 -6.32 5.14 -0.86
N GLN A 117 -6.12 5.59 -2.10
CA GLN A 117 -7.16 5.52 -3.13
C GLN A 117 -7.40 4.08 -3.61
N CYS A 118 -6.39 3.22 -3.58
CA CYS A 118 -6.51 1.80 -3.91
C CYS A 118 -7.42 1.03 -2.94
N THR A 119 -7.79 1.58 -1.78
CA THR A 119 -8.82 0.94 -0.93
C THR A 119 -10.24 1.08 -1.50
N TYR A 120 -10.41 1.89 -2.56
CA TYR A 120 -11.60 1.90 -3.39
C TYR A 120 -11.33 1.06 -4.64
N ASP A 121 -11.86 -0.17 -4.66
CA ASP A 121 -11.50 -1.22 -5.61
C ASP A 121 -11.55 -0.80 -7.09
N LEU A 122 -12.50 0.07 -7.46
CA LEU A 122 -12.64 0.57 -8.83
C LEU A 122 -11.45 1.43 -9.29
N SER A 123 -10.71 2.06 -8.36
CA SER A 123 -9.53 2.84 -8.71
C SER A 123 -8.30 2.00 -9.00
N VAL A 124 -8.25 0.77 -8.50
CA VAL A 124 -7.06 -0.08 -8.66
C VAL A 124 -6.80 -0.37 -10.14
N SER A 125 -7.85 -0.66 -10.91
CA SER A 125 -7.72 -0.84 -12.36
C SER A 125 -7.17 0.40 -13.05
N GLN A 126 -7.63 1.61 -12.70
CA GLN A 126 -7.10 2.86 -13.26
C GLN A 126 -5.61 3.03 -12.97
N PHE A 127 -5.15 2.75 -11.75
CA PHE A 127 -3.72 2.81 -11.41
C PHE A 127 -2.88 1.78 -12.18
N HIS A 128 -3.43 0.58 -12.42
CA HIS A 128 -2.76 -0.42 -13.27
C HIS A 128 -2.63 0.06 -14.72
N HIS A 129 -3.69 0.63 -15.32
CA HIS A 129 -3.62 1.21 -16.67
C HIS A 129 -2.60 2.35 -16.78
N LEU A 130 -2.39 3.08 -15.68
CA LEU A 130 -1.39 4.15 -15.59
C LEU A 130 0.02 3.65 -15.26
N ASN A 131 0.26 2.32 -15.25
CA ASN A 131 1.54 1.68 -14.94
C ASN A 131 2.15 2.19 -13.63
N VAL A 132 1.35 2.25 -12.56
CA VAL A 132 1.82 2.71 -11.24
C VAL A 132 2.69 1.68 -10.53
N LEU A 133 2.44 0.39 -10.78
CA LEU A 133 3.11 -0.71 -10.10
C LEU A 133 4.65 -0.61 -10.18
N SER A 134 5.19 -0.49 -11.39
CA SER A 134 6.63 -0.39 -11.61
C SER A 134 7.24 0.81 -10.89
N GLY A 135 6.52 1.94 -10.84
CA GLY A 135 6.92 3.12 -10.07
C GLY A 135 6.95 2.88 -8.56
N VAL A 136 5.97 2.15 -8.02
CA VAL A 136 5.95 1.79 -6.58
C VAL A 136 7.07 0.82 -6.23
N LEU A 137 7.37 -0.14 -7.10
CA LEU A 137 8.49 -1.07 -6.91
C LEU A 137 9.85 -0.35 -6.99
N ALA A 138 10.02 0.59 -7.92
CA ALA A 138 11.20 1.46 -7.97
C ALA A 138 11.32 2.30 -6.68
N PHE A 139 10.23 2.93 -6.25
CA PHE A 139 10.19 3.69 -5.00
C PHE A 139 10.57 2.84 -3.77
N LEU A 140 10.10 1.59 -3.68
CA LEU A 140 10.47 0.68 -2.59
C LEU A 140 11.98 0.37 -2.57
N LYS A 141 12.61 0.22 -3.75
CA LYS A 141 14.06 -0.04 -3.86
C LYS A 141 14.89 1.17 -3.44
N ASP A 142 14.43 2.36 -3.80
CA ASP A 142 15.13 3.62 -3.55
C ASP A 142 14.86 4.20 -2.15
N ALA A 143 13.81 3.71 -1.47
CA ALA A 143 13.39 4.17 -0.16
C ALA A 143 14.49 3.97 0.89
N LYS A 144 14.84 5.05 1.58
CA LYS A 144 15.88 5.03 2.62
C LYS A 144 15.26 4.83 3.99
N GLU A 145 14.15 5.51 4.22
CA GLU A 145 13.46 5.53 5.51
C GLU A 145 12.45 4.38 5.62
N ASP A 146 12.27 3.85 6.83
CA ASP A 146 11.32 2.76 7.07
C ASP A 146 9.87 3.14 6.76
N GLU A 147 9.48 4.40 7.00
CA GLU A 147 8.13 4.87 6.69
C GLU A 147 7.87 5.00 5.18
N GLU A 148 8.91 5.25 4.38
CA GLU A 148 8.82 5.22 2.91
C GLU A 148 8.60 3.78 2.42
N LYS A 149 9.44 2.84 2.88
CA LYS A 149 9.32 1.40 2.58
C LYS A 149 7.96 0.87 2.97
N LYS A 150 7.52 1.18 4.18
CA LYS A 150 6.19 0.80 4.71
C LYS A 150 5.07 1.32 3.80
N THR A 151 5.15 2.57 3.37
CA THR A 151 4.14 3.17 2.47
C THR A 151 4.10 2.46 1.13
N ALA A 152 5.26 2.16 0.53
CA ALA A 152 5.34 1.41 -0.71
C ALA A 152 4.78 -0.01 -0.57
N ILE A 153 5.15 -0.73 0.50
CA ILE A 153 4.67 -2.09 0.79
C ILE A 153 3.15 -2.13 0.99
N ILE A 154 2.59 -1.20 1.77
CA ILE A 154 1.14 -1.07 1.93
C ILE A 154 0.45 -0.77 0.58
N THR A 155 1.06 0.07 -0.24
CA THR A 155 0.52 0.40 -1.57
C THR A 155 0.51 -0.82 -2.48
N LEU A 156 1.58 -1.62 -2.51
CA LEU A 156 1.64 -2.89 -3.24
C LEU A 156 0.55 -3.86 -2.78
N ARG A 157 0.30 -3.97 -1.47
CA ARG A 157 -0.79 -4.79 -0.92
C ARG A 157 -2.15 -4.38 -1.48
N PHE A 158 -2.44 -3.09 -1.52
CA PHE A 158 -3.72 -2.61 -2.04
C PHE A 158 -3.82 -2.69 -3.57
N LEU A 159 -2.70 -2.60 -4.29
CA LEU A 159 -2.66 -2.87 -5.73
C LEU A 159 -2.88 -4.36 -6.06
N ALA A 160 -2.57 -5.28 -5.13
CA ALA A 160 -2.77 -6.72 -5.24
C ALA A 160 -4.23 -7.17 -4.99
N ASN A 161 -5.22 -6.43 -5.48
CA ASN A 161 -6.63 -6.66 -5.14
C ASN A 161 -7.29 -7.83 -5.90
N ASN A 162 -6.61 -8.41 -6.89
CA ASN A 162 -7.06 -9.61 -7.61
C ASN A 162 -5.87 -10.45 -8.09
N SER A 163 -6.14 -11.64 -8.63
CA SER A 163 -5.12 -12.59 -9.09
C SER A 163 -4.22 -12.01 -10.19
N HIS A 164 -4.79 -11.33 -11.18
CA HIS A 164 -4.03 -10.73 -12.29
C HIS A 164 -3.04 -9.67 -11.79
N HIS A 165 -3.48 -8.77 -10.91
CA HIS A 165 -2.63 -7.74 -10.33
C HIS A 165 -1.56 -8.31 -9.38
N SER A 166 -1.93 -9.32 -8.59
CA SER A 166 -0.98 -10.06 -7.74
C SER A 166 0.11 -10.72 -8.59
N GLU A 167 -0.28 -11.37 -9.70
CA GLU A 167 0.65 -12.01 -10.61
C GLU A 167 1.60 -10.98 -11.27
N HIS A 168 1.12 -9.79 -11.62
CA HIS A 168 1.95 -8.71 -12.13
C HIS A 168 3.03 -8.28 -11.11
N ILE A 169 2.66 -8.10 -9.84
CA ILE A 169 3.61 -7.81 -8.75
C ILE A 169 4.67 -8.92 -8.65
N LEU A 170 4.27 -10.18 -8.75
CA LEU A 170 5.19 -11.31 -8.68
C LEU A 170 6.12 -11.35 -9.90
N LYS A 171 5.63 -11.09 -11.11
CA LYS A 171 6.48 -11.04 -12.33
C LYS A 171 7.61 -10.01 -12.24
N GLU A 172 7.43 -8.94 -11.48
CA GLU A 172 8.44 -7.90 -11.25
C GLU A 172 9.30 -8.12 -9.98
N ASP A 173 9.33 -9.34 -9.42
CA ASP A 173 10.02 -9.67 -8.16
C ASP A 173 9.53 -8.87 -6.93
N GLY A 174 8.31 -8.35 -6.99
CA GLY A 174 7.78 -7.47 -5.95
C GLY A 174 7.72 -8.11 -4.57
N LEU A 175 7.36 -9.39 -4.48
CA LEU A 175 7.38 -10.13 -3.22
C LEU A 175 8.79 -10.26 -2.65
N SER A 176 9.79 -10.51 -3.51
CA SER A 176 11.19 -10.56 -3.07
C SER A 176 11.62 -9.23 -2.44
N TYR A 177 11.23 -8.10 -3.02
CA TYR A 177 11.52 -6.78 -2.43
C TYR A 177 10.78 -6.55 -1.11
N VAL A 178 9.52 -6.99 -0.98
CA VAL A 178 8.79 -6.93 0.30
C VAL A 178 9.53 -7.74 1.38
N CYS A 179 10.02 -8.94 1.04
CA CYS A 179 10.80 -9.75 1.98
C CYS A 179 12.13 -9.06 2.35
N ILE A 180 12.90 -8.61 1.37
CA ILE A 180 14.23 -8.03 1.57
C ILE A 180 14.15 -6.70 2.32
N TYR A 181 13.30 -5.76 1.89
CA TYR A 181 13.27 -4.43 2.50
C TYR A 181 12.34 -4.33 3.71
N GLY A 182 11.44 -5.30 3.85
CA GLY A 182 10.43 -5.33 4.90
C GLY A 182 10.81 -6.24 6.07
N LEU A 183 10.97 -7.54 5.82
CA LEU A 183 11.15 -8.54 6.89
C LEU A 183 12.52 -8.48 7.58
N THR A 184 13.54 -7.94 6.92
CA THR A 184 14.88 -7.81 7.51
C THR A 184 15.07 -6.50 8.29
N SER A 185 14.05 -5.65 8.36
CA SER A 185 14.14 -4.39 9.10
C SER A 185 14.16 -4.65 10.62
N SER A 186 14.84 -3.78 11.37
CA SER A 186 14.74 -3.73 12.83
C SER A 186 13.41 -3.13 13.31
N ASN A 187 12.67 -2.46 12.43
CA ASN A 187 11.40 -1.81 12.76
C ASN A 187 10.26 -2.83 12.70
N GLU A 188 9.74 -3.19 13.88
CA GLU A 188 8.66 -4.18 13.99
C GLU A 188 7.41 -3.80 13.19
N ASN A 189 7.07 -2.50 13.10
CA ASN A 189 5.90 -2.05 12.36
C ASN A 189 6.05 -2.27 10.84
N LEU A 190 7.26 -2.05 10.30
CA LEU A 190 7.56 -2.31 8.90
C LEU A 190 7.51 -3.81 8.59
N CYS A 191 8.14 -4.63 9.44
CA CYS A 191 8.05 -6.09 9.33
C CYS A 191 6.60 -6.56 9.34
N TRP A 192 5.78 -5.96 10.20
CA TRP A 192 4.38 -6.31 10.33
C TRP A 192 3.54 -6.02 9.08
N GLU A 193 3.70 -4.83 8.50
CA GLU A 193 3.04 -4.49 7.24
C GLU A 193 3.54 -5.35 6.06
N SER A 194 4.79 -5.80 6.12
CA SER A 194 5.37 -6.75 5.16
C SER A 194 4.72 -8.12 5.27
N ILE A 195 4.54 -8.66 6.47
CA ILE A 195 3.84 -9.94 6.70
C ILE A 195 2.41 -9.88 6.16
N LYS A 196 1.67 -8.82 6.47
CA LYS A 196 0.31 -8.63 5.93
C LYS A 196 0.32 -8.61 4.40
N THR A 197 1.31 -7.97 3.79
CA THR A 197 1.43 -7.88 2.33
C THR A 197 1.74 -9.25 1.72
N ILE A 198 2.65 -10.02 2.31
CA ILE A 198 2.96 -11.40 1.92
C ILE A 198 1.71 -12.27 2.03
N TYR A 199 0.98 -12.16 3.14
CA TYR A 199 -0.28 -12.87 3.32
C TYR A 199 -1.30 -12.53 2.22
N TYR A 200 -1.48 -11.25 1.89
CA TYR A 200 -2.39 -10.85 0.82
C TYR A 200 -2.00 -11.42 -0.54
N LEU A 201 -0.70 -11.38 -0.88
CA LEU A 201 -0.19 -11.99 -2.11
C LEU A 201 -0.37 -13.52 -2.11
N SER A 202 -0.30 -14.17 -0.93
CA SER A 202 -0.48 -15.62 -0.77
C SER A 202 -1.91 -16.10 -1.04
N LYS A 203 -2.91 -15.20 -1.07
CA LYS A 203 -4.31 -15.55 -1.41
C LYS A 203 -4.47 -15.98 -2.87
N TYR A 204 -3.54 -15.58 -3.73
CA TYR A 204 -3.49 -15.96 -5.14
C TYR A 204 -2.19 -16.71 -5.42
N PRO A 205 -2.05 -17.91 -4.84
CA PRO A 205 -0.78 -18.59 -4.93
C PRO A 205 -0.43 -18.99 -6.35
N SER A 206 0.86 -18.90 -6.66
CA SER A 206 1.43 -19.30 -7.95
C SER A 206 2.81 -19.90 -7.74
N THR A 207 3.34 -20.57 -8.77
CA THR A 207 4.74 -21.04 -8.77
C THR A 207 5.72 -19.89 -8.55
N LEU A 208 5.42 -18.69 -9.08
CA LEU A 208 6.22 -17.49 -8.84
C LEU A 208 6.20 -17.06 -7.37
N PHE A 209 5.02 -17.02 -6.73
CA PHE A 209 4.90 -16.72 -5.31
C PHE A 209 5.77 -17.67 -4.47
N ILE A 210 5.64 -18.98 -4.69
CA ILE A 210 6.42 -19.99 -3.97
C ILE A 210 7.91 -19.82 -4.23
N SER A 211 8.31 -19.64 -5.49
CA SER A 211 9.71 -19.46 -5.84
C SER A 211 10.34 -18.27 -5.12
N GLN A 212 9.62 -17.15 -4.99
CA GLN A 212 10.14 -15.93 -4.34
C GLN A 212 10.14 -16.03 -2.82
N VAL A 213 9.11 -16.63 -2.21
CA VAL A 213 9.14 -16.87 -0.75
C VAL A 213 10.27 -17.83 -0.39
N LEU A 214 10.47 -18.89 -1.18
CA LEU A 214 11.50 -19.91 -0.93
C LEU A 214 12.90 -19.48 -1.41
N LYS A 215 13.04 -18.34 -2.10
CA LYS A 215 14.32 -17.82 -2.62
C LYS A 215 15.23 -17.44 -1.45
N GLY A 216 16.05 -18.39 -1.03
CA GLY A 216 16.89 -18.28 0.16
C GLY A 216 16.04 -18.48 1.41
N THR A 217 16.18 -19.65 2.03
CA THR A 217 15.46 -20.15 3.23
C THR A 217 15.35 -19.16 4.41
N LYS A 218 16.14 -18.08 4.38
CA LYS A 218 16.06 -16.92 5.28
C LYS A 218 14.65 -16.30 5.37
N ASN A 219 13.90 -16.21 4.27
CA ASN A 219 12.56 -15.60 4.31
C ASN A 219 11.58 -16.42 5.18
N LEU A 220 11.60 -17.75 5.07
CA LEU A 220 10.80 -18.63 5.92
C LEU A 220 11.20 -18.55 7.39
N GLN A 221 12.51 -18.50 7.66
CA GLN A 221 13.03 -18.35 9.03
C GLN A 221 12.58 -17.01 9.64
N LEU A 222 12.59 -15.93 8.86
CA LEU A 222 12.10 -14.63 9.30
C LEU A 222 10.60 -14.67 9.61
N LEU A 223 9.79 -15.28 8.74
CA LEU A 223 8.35 -15.45 9.00
C LEU A 223 8.09 -16.26 10.28
N GLY A 224 8.85 -17.34 10.51
CA GLY A 224 8.72 -18.19 11.70
C GLY A 224 8.91 -17.42 13.02
N LYS A 225 9.89 -16.50 13.07
CA LYS A 225 10.15 -15.67 14.26
C LYS A 225 8.95 -14.81 14.68
N PHE A 226 8.09 -14.41 13.75
CA PHE A 226 6.92 -13.58 14.08
C PHE A 226 5.73 -14.39 14.58
N TYR A 227 5.69 -15.69 14.31
CA TYR A 227 4.68 -16.59 14.87
C TYR A 227 4.92 -16.84 16.37
N GLU A 228 6.18 -17.12 16.74
CA GLU A 228 6.58 -17.42 18.13
C GLU A 228 6.32 -16.27 19.11
N LYS A 229 6.26 -15.03 18.63
CA LYS A 229 6.01 -13.84 19.46
C LYS A 229 4.57 -13.75 20.01
N GLY A 230 3.67 -14.71 19.70
CA GLY A 230 2.36 -14.82 20.34
C GLY A 230 1.43 -13.61 20.15
N LYS A 231 1.69 -12.77 19.14
CA LYS A 231 0.89 -11.56 18.89
C LYS A 231 -0.49 -11.94 18.34
N GLN A 232 -1.49 -11.08 18.62
CA GLN A 232 -2.89 -11.19 18.17
C GLN A 232 -3.03 -11.44 16.64
N ASP A 233 -1.98 -11.12 15.89
CA ASP A 233 -1.96 -11.24 14.45
C ASP A 233 -1.17 -12.45 13.90
N SER A 234 -0.80 -13.42 14.74
CA SER A 234 -0.12 -14.67 14.32
C SER A 234 -0.86 -15.43 13.20
N HIS A 235 -2.16 -15.19 13.06
CA HIS A 235 -2.99 -15.75 11.99
C HIS A 235 -2.46 -15.41 10.58
N PHE A 236 -1.93 -14.20 10.32
CA PHE A 236 -1.42 -13.88 8.98
C PHE A 236 -0.21 -14.72 8.61
N VAL A 237 0.68 -14.97 9.59
CA VAL A 237 1.85 -15.83 9.42
C VAL A 237 1.41 -17.27 9.18
N LEU A 238 0.49 -17.77 10.01
CA LEU A 238 -0.06 -19.12 9.88
C LEU A 238 -0.73 -19.35 8.51
N HIS A 239 -1.62 -18.44 8.10
CA HIS A 239 -2.28 -18.54 6.80
C HIS A 239 -1.28 -18.44 5.64
N THR A 240 -0.25 -17.62 5.77
CA THR A 240 0.83 -17.56 4.78
C THR A 240 1.51 -18.93 4.65
N PHE A 241 1.87 -19.58 5.77
CA PHE A 241 2.46 -20.92 5.75
C PHE A 241 1.53 -21.97 5.13
N LEU A 242 0.24 -21.96 5.50
CA LEU A 242 -0.75 -22.87 4.92
C LEU A 242 -0.88 -22.68 3.41
N ASN A 243 -0.94 -21.43 2.95
CA ASN A 243 -1.01 -21.13 1.52
C ASN A 243 0.26 -21.58 0.79
N ILE A 244 1.45 -21.39 1.38
CA ILE A 244 2.70 -21.89 0.80
C ILE A 244 2.66 -23.42 0.68
N PHE A 245 2.28 -24.12 1.76
CA PHE A 245 2.21 -25.58 1.80
C PHE A 245 1.24 -26.13 0.75
N TRP A 246 -0.01 -25.65 0.72
CA TRP A 246 -1.01 -26.14 -0.24
C TRP A 246 -0.60 -25.91 -1.69
N SER A 247 0.02 -24.77 -1.97
CA SER A 247 0.46 -24.43 -3.34
C SER A 247 1.61 -25.30 -3.79
N HIS A 248 2.53 -25.62 -2.88
CA HIS A 248 3.63 -26.54 -3.14
C HIS A 248 3.13 -27.98 -3.36
N CYS A 249 2.14 -28.42 -2.59
CA CYS A 249 1.52 -29.74 -2.76
C CYS A 249 0.68 -29.84 -4.05
N SER A 250 0.04 -28.74 -4.46
CA SER A 250 -0.88 -28.71 -5.61
C SER A 250 -0.17 -28.53 -6.95
N SER A 251 1.07 -28.04 -6.99
CA SER A 251 1.85 -27.99 -8.23
C SER A 251 2.21 -29.42 -8.67
N SER A 252 1.70 -29.86 -9.81
CA SER A 252 1.86 -31.22 -10.33
C SER A 252 3.32 -31.65 -10.62
N SER A 253 4.26 -30.70 -10.62
CA SER A 253 5.70 -30.94 -10.76
C SER A 253 6.39 -31.43 -9.48
N THR A 254 5.75 -31.38 -8.30
CA THR A 254 6.37 -31.76 -7.03
C THR A 254 6.47 -33.28 -6.81
N ARG A 255 5.86 -34.12 -7.67
CA ARG A 255 6.10 -35.58 -7.65
C ARG A 255 7.52 -35.98 -8.10
N GLN A 256 8.31 -35.05 -8.66
CA GLN A 256 9.70 -35.32 -9.07
C GLN A 256 10.77 -34.72 -8.14
N TYR A 257 10.40 -33.98 -7.08
CA TYR A 257 11.35 -33.54 -6.05
C TYR A 257 11.45 -34.59 -4.93
N THR A 258 11.81 -35.83 -5.28
CA THR A 258 12.07 -36.91 -4.32
C THR A 258 13.39 -36.75 -3.55
N GLY A 259 14.16 -35.69 -3.82
CA GLY A 259 15.46 -35.44 -3.18
C GLY A 259 15.48 -34.38 -2.08
N ASN A 260 14.41 -33.62 -1.86
CA ASN A 260 14.40 -32.51 -0.89
C ASN A 260 12.99 -32.31 -0.33
N CYS A 261 12.60 -33.16 0.63
CA CYS A 261 11.48 -32.91 1.55
C CYS A 261 11.81 -31.76 2.54
N ILE A 262 12.49 -30.73 2.07
CA ILE A 262 12.97 -29.59 2.85
C ILE A 262 11.80 -28.86 3.51
N MET A 263 10.61 -28.82 2.89
CA MET A 263 9.46 -28.20 3.54
C MET A 263 8.99 -29.01 4.75
N LEU A 264 8.89 -30.34 4.66
CA LEU A 264 8.57 -31.21 5.81
C LEU A 264 9.69 -31.18 6.87
N ASP A 265 10.96 -31.08 6.46
CA ASP A 265 12.09 -30.90 7.39
C ASP A 265 12.05 -29.52 8.08
N TYR A 266 11.68 -28.43 7.39
CA TYR A 266 11.48 -27.11 8.03
C TYR A 266 10.23 -27.06 8.93
N LEU A 267 9.19 -27.81 8.55
CA LEU A 267 7.97 -28.04 9.34
C LEU A 267 8.19 -29.02 10.52
N THR A 268 9.36 -29.67 10.60
CA THR A 268 9.78 -30.51 11.75
C THR A 268 10.91 -29.88 12.57
N MET A 269 11.79 -29.04 11.96
CA MET A 269 12.86 -28.31 12.66
C MET A 269 12.35 -27.12 13.48
N ALA A 270 11.23 -26.50 13.07
CA ALA A 270 10.38 -25.78 14.00
C ALA A 270 9.42 -26.82 14.58
N SER A 271 9.34 -26.97 15.90
CA SER A 271 8.51 -27.97 16.60
C SER A 271 6.99 -27.84 16.38
N PHE A 272 6.54 -27.13 15.35
CA PHE A 272 5.26 -26.44 15.30
C PHE A 272 4.36 -26.83 14.12
N PRO A 273 4.87 -26.96 12.88
CA PRO A 273 3.94 -27.19 11.77
C PRO A 273 3.47 -28.65 11.61
N PHE A 274 4.18 -29.63 12.18
CA PHE A 274 3.67 -31.00 12.31
C PHE A 274 2.38 -31.06 13.16
N MET A 275 2.24 -30.16 14.14
CA MET A 275 1.06 -30.09 15.00
C MET A 275 -0.17 -29.58 14.24
N ILE A 276 0.01 -28.61 13.33
CA ILE A 276 -1.08 -28.04 12.51
C ILE A 276 -1.63 -29.05 11.49
N ILE A 277 -0.78 -29.91 10.93
CA ILE A 277 -1.24 -30.99 10.02
C ILE A 277 -2.01 -32.07 10.80
N CYS A 278 -1.58 -32.42 12.02
CA CYS A 278 -2.25 -33.42 12.84
C CYS A 278 -3.58 -32.92 13.45
N GLU A 279 -3.68 -31.65 13.85
CA GLU A 279 -4.87 -31.12 14.54
C GLU A 279 -6.04 -30.83 13.57
N LEU A 280 -5.74 -30.54 12.29
CA LEU A 280 -6.74 -30.41 11.22
C LEU A 280 -7.25 -31.75 10.69
N GLN A 281 -6.59 -32.87 10.99
CA GLN A 281 -7.07 -34.22 10.65
C GLN A 281 -7.89 -34.88 11.77
N SER A 282 -7.91 -34.28 12.97
CA SER A 282 -8.64 -34.79 14.14
C SER A 282 -9.97 -34.08 14.43
N LYS A 283 -10.51 -33.31 13.49
CA LYS A 283 -11.88 -32.77 13.47
C LYS A 283 -12.56 -33.16 12.17
#